data_AF-A0A3D4FUU1-F1
#
_entry.id   AF-A0A3D4FUU1-F1
#
_cell.length_a   1.000
_cell.length_b   1.000
_cell.length_c   1.000
_cell.angle_alpha   90.00
_cell.angle_beta   90.00
_cell.angle_gamma   90.00
#
_symmetry.space_group_name_H-M   'P 1'
#
loop_
_entity.id
_entity.type
_entity.pdbx_description
1 polymer ?
#
loop_
_entity_poly.entity_id
_entity_poly.type
_entity_poly.pdbx_seq_one_letter_code
_entity_poly.pdbx_strand_id
1 'polypeptide(L)'
;ILFLFARLFALAAQDRVIRLEMRLRLRELLPDDLQDQINEFTPKQMVGLRFAGDAELPALARKVLEENITAATPIKKLVTDWQGDYHRV
;
A
#
# COMPACT_ATOMS: atom_id res chain seq x y z
N ILE A 1 -4.34 30.11 -9.71
CA ILE A 1 -4.07 29.80 -8.28
C ILE A 1 -5.16 28.89 -7.70
N LEU A 2 -6.44 29.22 -7.81
CA LEU A 2 -7.54 28.39 -7.26
C LEU A 2 -7.57 26.95 -7.81
N PHE A 3 -7.37 26.77 -9.12
CA PHE A 3 -7.26 25.44 -9.76
C PHE A 3 -6.09 24.59 -9.25
N LEU A 4 -4.96 25.21 -8.89
CA LEU A 4 -3.79 24.49 -8.35
C LEU A 4 -4.11 23.94 -6.95
N PHE A 5 -4.70 24.76 -6.09
CA PHE A 5 -5.09 24.34 -4.75
C PHE A 5 -6.18 23.25 -4.79
N ALA A 6 -7.18 23.38 -5.66
CA ALA A 6 -8.21 22.35 -5.85
C ALA A 6 -7.58 20.98 -6.20
N ARG A 7 -6.61 20.96 -7.11
CA ARG A 7 -5.88 19.74 -7.49
C ARG A 7 -5.05 19.19 -6.33
N LEU A 8 -4.31 20.03 -5.61
CA LEU A 8 -3.49 19.60 -4.47
C LEU A 8 -4.33 18.99 -3.35
N PHE A 9 -5.46 19.60 -3.02
CA PHE A 9 -6.35 19.06 -1.99
C PHE A 9 -7.00 17.74 -2.41
N ALA A 10 -7.42 17.62 -3.68
CA ALA A 10 -7.96 16.37 -4.21
C ALA A 10 -6.93 15.22 -4.15
N LEU A 11 -5.68 15.48 -4.55
CA LEU A 11 -4.60 14.49 -4.46
C LEU A 11 -4.30 14.09 -3.02
N ALA A 12 -4.22 15.08 -2.10
CA ALA A 12 -3.99 14.80 -0.69
C ALA A 12 -5.11 13.98 -0.05
N ALA A 13 -6.37 14.25 -0.42
CA ALA A 13 -7.51 13.45 0.02
C ALA A 13 -7.44 12.02 -0.54
N GLN A 14 -7.13 11.86 -1.83
CA GLN A 14 -6.97 10.56 -2.47
C GLN A 14 -5.87 9.73 -1.79
N ASP A 15 -4.72 10.33 -1.49
CA ASP A 15 -3.61 9.65 -0.81
C ASP A 15 -3.98 9.18 0.61
N ARG A 16 -4.88 9.90 1.30
CA ARG A 16 -5.39 9.47 2.60
C ARG A 16 -6.35 8.30 2.46
N VAL A 17 -7.25 8.34 1.48
CA VAL A 17 -8.21 7.25 1.20
C VAL A 17 -7.47 5.96 0.86
N ILE A 18 -6.51 6.00 -0.07
CA ILE A 18 -5.71 4.84 -0.46
C ILE A 18 -4.98 4.22 0.74
N ARG A 19 -4.48 5.07 1.65
CA ARG A 19 -3.80 4.60 2.87
C ARG A 19 -4.77 3.90 3.82
N LEU A 20 -5.99 4.41 3.94
CA LEU A 20 -7.02 3.80 4.78
C LEU A 20 -7.48 2.46 4.20
N GLU A 21 -7.75 2.41 2.89
CA GLU A 21 -8.11 1.18 2.17
C GLU A 21 -7.02 0.12 2.32
N MET A 22 -5.76 0.46 2.08
CA MET A 22 -4.67 -0.50 2.27
C MET A 22 -4.53 -0.95 3.71
N ARG A 23 -4.72 -0.08 4.71
CA ARG A 23 -4.67 -0.49 6.11
C ARG A 23 -5.82 -1.42 6.49
N LEU A 24 -7.01 -1.23 5.93
CA LEU A 24 -8.14 -2.14 6.12
C LEU A 24 -7.86 -3.49 5.47
N ARG A 25 -7.43 -3.50 4.20
CA ARG A 25 -7.04 -4.73 3.48
C ARG A 25 -5.94 -5.49 4.21
N LEU A 26 -4.93 -4.78 4.72
CA LEU A 26 -3.86 -5.38 5.52
C LEU A 26 -4.43 -6.00 6.82
N ARG A 27 -5.33 -5.30 7.53
CA ARG A 27 -5.97 -5.87 8.73
C ARG A 27 -6.81 -7.11 8.46
N GLU A 28 -7.46 -7.19 7.31
CA GLU A 28 -8.31 -8.34 6.96
C GLU A 28 -7.49 -9.56 6.54
N LEU A 29 -6.34 -9.35 5.91
CA LEU A 29 -5.55 -10.42 5.30
C LEU A 29 -4.33 -10.85 6.09
N LEU A 30 -3.75 -9.97 6.92
CA LEU A 30 -2.57 -10.33 7.70
C LEU A 30 -2.93 -11.21 8.90
N PRO A 31 -2.07 -12.21 9.20
CA PRO A 31 -2.19 -12.99 10.41
C PRO A 31 -1.92 -12.14 11.67
N ASP A 32 -2.39 -12.61 12.81
CA ASP A 32 -2.39 -11.88 14.08
C ASP A 32 -0.99 -11.39 14.51
N ASP A 33 0.08 -12.12 14.17
CA ASP A 33 1.47 -11.76 14.49
C ASP A 33 1.97 -10.48 13.80
N LEU A 34 1.36 -10.13 12.67
CA LEU A 34 1.72 -8.95 11.88
C LEU A 34 0.74 -7.77 12.08
N GLN A 35 -0.35 -7.96 12.81
CA GLN A 35 -1.38 -6.93 13.04
C GLN A 35 -0.79 -5.69 13.73
N ASP A 36 0.09 -5.89 14.71
CA ASP A 36 0.74 -4.80 15.44
C ASP A 36 1.67 -3.96 14.53
N GLN A 37 2.26 -4.62 13.53
CA GLN A 37 3.23 -4.02 12.59
C GLN A 37 2.53 -3.27 11.43
N ILE A 38 1.21 -3.33 11.31
CA ILE A 38 0.46 -2.61 10.24
C ILE A 38 0.72 -1.10 10.29
N ASN A 39 0.97 -0.55 11.48
CA ASN A 39 1.29 0.87 11.66
C ASN A 39 2.71 1.25 11.21
N GLU A 40 3.61 0.29 11.07
CA GLU A 40 5.00 0.51 10.70
C GLU A 40 5.19 0.71 9.19
N PHE A 41 4.23 0.22 8.38
CA PHE A 41 4.29 0.40 6.94
C PHE A 41 4.23 1.89 6.57
N THR A 42 5.27 2.32 5.85
CA THR A 42 5.32 3.66 5.28
C THR A 42 4.33 3.79 4.12
N PRO A 43 3.90 5.03 3.79
CA PRO A 43 3.08 5.29 2.61
C PRO A 43 3.64 4.69 1.31
N LYS A 44 4.97 4.71 1.15
CA LYS A 44 5.64 4.18 -0.05
C LYS A 44 5.54 2.67 -0.13
N GLN A 45 5.68 1.97 1.00
CA GLN A 45 5.52 0.52 1.07
C GLN A 45 4.09 0.12 0.74
N MET A 46 3.09 0.80 1.32
CA MET A 46 1.67 0.56 1.01
C MET A 46 1.37 0.74 -0.48
N VAL A 47 1.95 1.75 -1.13
CA VAL A 47 1.81 1.97 -2.58
C VAL A 47 2.46 0.86 -3.42
N GLY A 48 3.50 0.21 -2.91
CA GLY A 48 4.09 -0.98 -3.55
C GLY A 48 3.20 -2.21 -3.37
N LEU A 49 2.77 -2.46 -2.13
CA LEU A 49 1.98 -3.63 -1.74
C LEU A 49 0.58 -3.66 -2.35
N ARG A 50 -0.01 -2.49 -2.67
CA ARG A 50 -1.39 -2.44 -3.20
C ARG A 50 -1.60 -3.25 -4.48
N PHE A 51 -0.55 -3.46 -5.27
CA PHE A 51 -0.61 -4.19 -6.53
C PHE A 51 -0.48 -5.70 -6.35
N ALA A 52 -0.21 -6.18 -5.12
CA ALA A 52 -0.14 -7.60 -4.83
C ALA A 52 -1.54 -8.23 -4.76
N GLY A 53 -1.65 -9.49 -5.13
CA GLY A 53 -2.84 -10.31 -4.90
C GLY A 53 -3.10 -10.58 -3.42
N ASP A 54 -4.36 -10.83 -3.05
CA ASP A 54 -4.74 -11.05 -1.65
C ASP A 54 -4.04 -12.26 -1.02
N ALA A 55 -3.83 -13.32 -1.80
CA ALA A 55 -3.21 -14.56 -1.32
C ALA A 55 -1.70 -14.40 -1.03
N GLU A 56 -1.00 -13.55 -1.77
CA GLU A 56 0.45 -13.31 -1.59
C GLU A 56 0.76 -12.14 -0.66
N LEU A 57 -0.22 -11.26 -0.40
CA LEU A 57 -0.04 -10.03 0.38
C LEU A 57 0.58 -10.27 1.77
N PRO A 58 0.15 -11.26 2.59
CA PRO A 58 0.72 -11.45 3.92
C PRO A 58 2.19 -11.87 3.89
N ALA A 59 2.56 -12.77 2.97
CA ALA A 59 3.93 -13.22 2.80
C ALA A 59 4.84 -12.08 2.29
N LEU A 60 4.34 -11.28 1.34
CA LEU A 60 5.06 -10.13 0.82
C LEU A 60 5.22 -9.04 1.89
N ALA A 61 4.18 -8.76 2.66
CA ALA A 61 4.20 -7.79 3.75
C ALA A 61 5.26 -8.14 4.81
N ARG A 62 5.33 -9.43 5.21
CA ARG A 62 6.38 -9.92 6.11
C ARG A 62 7.78 -9.68 5.53
N LYS A 63 8.00 -10.08 4.28
CA LYS A 63 9.28 -9.90 3.59
C LYS A 63 9.70 -8.43 3.52
N VAL A 64 8.76 -7.53 3.27
CA VAL A 64 9.01 -6.08 3.21
C VAL A 64 9.49 -5.53 4.55
N LEU A 65 8.94 -6.02 5.66
CA LEU A 65 9.37 -5.63 7.01
C LEU A 65 10.72 -6.26 7.38
N GLU A 66 10.89 -7.56 7.15
CA GLU A 66 12.14 -8.29 7.44
C GLU A 66 13.34 -7.76 6.66
N GLU A 67 13.18 -7.48 5.36
CA GLU A 67 14.24 -6.94 4.50
C GLU A 67 14.33 -5.41 4.55
N ASN A 68 13.52 -4.75 5.38
CA ASN A 68 13.47 -3.29 5.54
C ASN A 68 13.36 -2.54 4.19
N ILE A 69 12.50 -3.04 3.30
CA ILE A 69 12.35 -2.48 1.95
C ILE A 69 11.57 -1.18 2.02
N THR A 70 12.24 -0.04 1.89
CA THR A 70 11.61 1.28 2.04
C THR A 70 11.01 1.84 0.75
N ALA A 71 11.42 1.34 -0.42
CA ALA A 71 11.00 1.85 -1.72
C ALA A 71 9.87 1.01 -2.33
N ALA A 72 8.94 1.65 -3.06
CA ALA A 72 7.84 0.97 -3.73
C ALA A 72 8.30 0.11 -4.92
N THR A 73 9.34 0.53 -5.64
CA THR A 73 9.79 -0.13 -6.87
C THR A 73 10.30 -1.55 -6.63
N PRO A 74 11.15 -1.83 -5.63
CA PRO A 74 11.53 -3.20 -5.29
C PRO A 74 10.34 -4.07 -4.91
N ILE A 75 9.38 -3.55 -4.13
CA ILE A 75 8.17 -4.28 -3.72
C ILE A 75 7.37 -4.71 -4.95
N LYS A 76 7.15 -3.78 -5.90
CA LYS A 76 6.46 -4.07 -7.16
C LYS A 76 7.14 -5.15 -8.01
N LYS A 77 8.46 -5.31 -7.90
CA LYS A 77 9.20 -6.38 -8.59
C LYS A 77 9.04 -7.75 -7.92
N LEU A 78 8.65 -7.76 -6.64
CA LEU A 78 8.42 -8.98 -5.88
C LEU A 78 6.98 -9.48 -5.99
N VAL A 79 6.05 -8.65 -6.48
CA VAL A 79 4.66 -9.02 -6.76
C VAL A 79 4.61 -10.07 -7.87
N THR A 80 3.95 -11.20 -7.62
CA THR A 80 3.79 -12.26 -8.62
C THR A 80 2.38 -12.27 -9.20
N ASP A 81 1.37 -11.96 -8.38
CA ASP A 81 -0.02 -11.79 -8.81
C ASP A 81 -0.38 -10.30 -8.90
N TRP A 82 -0.13 -9.72 -10.08
CA TRP A 82 -0.30 -8.29 -10.27
C TRP A 82 -1.76 -7.88 -10.42
N GLN A 83 -2.26 -7.12 -9.44
CA GLN A 83 -3.58 -6.49 -9.44
C GLN A 83 -3.45 -5.03 -9.90
N GLY A 84 -3.87 -4.76 -11.14
CA GLY A 84 -3.87 -3.42 -11.72
C GLY A 84 -4.77 -2.43 -10.97
N ASP A 85 -4.34 -1.18 -10.86
CA ASP A 85 -5.17 -0.11 -10.31
C ASP A 85 -5.98 0.56 -11.42
N TYR A 86 -7.16 0.02 -11.69
CA TYR A 86 -8.05 0.48 -12.78
C TYR A 86 -8.95 1.66 -12.38
N HIS A 87 -8.93 2.06 -11.11
CA HIS A 87 -9.81 3.11 -10.57
C HIS A 87 -9.17 4.50 -10.56
N ARG A 88 -7.89 4.62 -10.93
CA ARG A 88 -7.22 5.92 -11.10
C ARG A 88 -7.44 6.47 -12.52
N VAL A 89 -7.97 7.70 -12.58
CA VAL A 89 -8.12 8.57 -13.76
C VAL A 89 -7.26 9.82 -13.64
#